data_AF-A0A5J6QR69-F1
#
_entry.id   AF-A0A5J6QR69-F1
#
_cell.length_a   1.000
_cell.length_b   1.000
_cell.length_c   1.000
_cell.angle_alpha   90.00
_cell.angle_beta   90.00
_cell.angle_gamma   90.00
#
_symmetry.space_group_name_H-M   'P 1'
#
loop_
_entity.id
_entity.type
_entity.pdbx_description
1 polymer ?
#
loop_
_entity_poly.entity_id
_entity_poly.type
_entity_poly.pdbx_seq_one_letter_code
_entity_poly.pdbx_strand_id
1 'polypeptide(L)'
;MRRRWAAMGLRQPSWLAWQGGCLLAGLLLCLASVLANWDFDLILQNATKRYGDLGPAKGRILAWNELIQGSIDLPESEKLTAVNRFFNRQLRFTDDIRTWRQNDYWATPVEALVKGAGDCEDYSIAKYFTLRRLGIPAEKLRITYVKALRQNQAHMVLTYYKTPTADPLVLDNLIGEIRPASQRNDLLPVYAFNAEGLYTGAKRAGDTKKLSRWQDLLKKMRAEGFAIGEG
;
A
#
# COMPACT_ATOMS: atom_id res chain seq x y z
N MET A 1 -37.99 59.75 -57.99
CA MET A 1 -37.10 58.58 -58.06
C MET A 1 -35.99 58.71 -57.04
N ARG A 2 -35.93 57.80 -56.06
CA ARG A 2 -34.79 57.41 -55.19
C ARG A 2 -35.39 56.63 -54.01
N ARG A 3 -35.33 55.30 -54.05
CA ARG A 3 -35.58 54.45 -52.87
C ARG A 3 -34.32 53.65 -52.56
N ARG A 4 -33.98 53.70 -51.28
CA ARG A 4 -32.77 53.22 -50.63
C ARG A 4 -32.73 51.68 -50.61
N TRP A 5 -31.55 51.12 -50.80
CA TRP A 5 -31.24 49.72 -50.51
C TRP A 5 -31.01 49.55 -49.00
N ALA A 6 -31.68 48.58 -48.38
CA ALA A 6 -31.42 48.16 -47.00
C ALA A 6 -30.50 46.93 -47.02
N ALA A 7 -29.35 47.03 -46.35
CA ALA A 7 -28.41 45.95 -46.18
C ALA A 7 -28.90 44.95 -45.12
N MET A 8 -28.95 43.67 -45.49
CA MET A 8 -29.19 42.53 -44.59
C MET A 8 -27.96 42.31 -43.70
N GLY A 9 -28.13 42.43 -42.38
CA GLY A 9 -27.10 42.10 -41.39
C GLY A 9 -27.00 40.59 -41.17
N LEU A 10 -25.85 40.01 -41.51
CA LEU A 10 -25.47 38.64 -41.16
C LEU A 10 -25.12 38.57 -39.67
N ARG A 11 -25.87 37.75 -38.91
CA ARG A 11 -25.55 37.41 -37.51
C ARG A 11 -24.35 36.45 -37.48
N GLN A 12 -23.32 36.78 -36.71
CA GLN A 12 -22.21 35.86 -36.45
C GLN A 12 -22.59 34.82 -35.38
N PRO A 13 -22.19 33.55 -35.52
CA PRO A 13 -22.38 32.55 -34.48
C PRO A 13 -21.38 32.78 -33.34
N SER A 14 -21.88 32.81 -32.10
CA SER A 14 -21.09 32.94 -30.89
C SER A 14 -20.33 31.64 -30.59
N TRP A 15 -19.01 31.66 -30.73
CA TRP A 15 -18.08 30.56 -30.45
C TRP A 15 -17.95 30.19 -28.96
N LEU A 16 -18.71 30.84 -28.06
CA LEU A 16 -18.61 30.69 -26.60
C LEU A 16 -19.37 29.48 -26.02
N ALA A 17 -20.20 28.79 -26.80
CA ALA A 17 -21.02 27.67 -26.29
C ALA A 17 -20.27 26.33 -26.18
N TRP A 18 -19.06 26.19 -26.77
CA TRP A 18 -18.29 24.93 -26.77
C TRP A 18 -17.25 24.81 -25.64
N GLN A 19 -17.01 25.87 -24.87
CA GLN A 19 -16.02 25.84 -23.78
C GLN A 19 -16.61 25.35 -22.44
N GLY A 20 -17.93 25.41 -22.26
CA GLY A 20 -18.60 24.98 -21.01
C GLY A 20 -18.74 23.47 -20.85
N GLY A 21 -18.86 22.71 -21.95
CA GLY A 21 -19.04 21.26 -21.92
C GLY A 21 -17.77 20.48 -21.56
N CYS A 22 -16.60 20.95 -22.02
CA CYS A 22 -15.32 20.27 -21.77
C CYS A 22 -14.85 20.40 -20.31
N LEU A 23 -15.19 21.50 -19.62
CA LEU A 23 -14.81 21.70 -18.22
C LEU A 23 -15.60 20.80 -17.25
N LEU A 24 -16.88 20.53 -17.56
CA LEU A 24 -17.72 19.62 -16.76
C LEU A 24 -17.35 18.14 -16.99
N ALA A 25 -17.01 17.75 -18.21
CA ALA A 25 -16.50 16.39 -18.49
C ALA A 25 -15.12 16.15 -17.85
N GLY A 26 -14.25 17.17 -17.85
CA GLY A 26 -12.97 17.13 -17.15
C GLY A 26 -13.10 17.02 -15.63
N LEU A 27 -14.04 17.74 -15.01
CA LEU A 27 -14.30 17.63 -13.57
C LEU A 27 -14.88 16.25 -13.17
N LEU A 28 -15.75 15.66 -14.01
CA LEU A 28 -16.31 14.33 -13.79
C LEU A 28 -15.26 13.21 -13.99
N LEU A 29 -14.33 13.37 -14.93
CA LEU A 29 -13.21 12.44 -15.14
C LEU A 29 -12.13 12.54 -14.06
N CYS A 30 -11.92 13.72 -13.45
CA CYS A 30 -11.00 13.90 -12.31
C CYS A 30 -11.56 13.35 -10.98
N LEU A 31 -12.87 13.11 -10.89
CA LEU A 31 -13.50 12.46 -9.74
C LEU A 31 -13.55 10.93 -9.89
N ALA A 32 -13.49 10.39 -11.10
CA ALA A 32 -13.48 8.94 -11.35
C ALA A 32 -12.14 8.26 -11.02
N SER A 33 -11.09 9.03 -10.67
CA SER A 33 -9.92 8.52 -9.95
C SER A 33 -10.19 8.30 -8.46
N VAL A 34 -11.45 8.04 -8.07
CA VAL A 34 -11.73 7.23 -6.88
C VAL A 34 -10.90 5.96 -7.05
N LEU A 35 -9.85 5.87 -6.24
CA LEU A 35 -8.93 4.74 -6.09
C LEU A 35 -9.58 3.45 -6.57
N ALA A 36 -9.08 2.88 -7.68
CA ALA A 36 -9.54 1.58 -8.17
C ALA A 36 -9.62 0.63 -6.98
N ASN A 37 -10.84 0.30 -6.56
CA ASN A 37 -11.05 -0.44 -5.32
C ASN A 37 -10.46 -1.84 -5.52
N TRP A 38 -9.89 -2.42 -4.47
CA TRP A 38 -9.45 -3.81 -4.53
C TRP A 38 -10.68 -4.70 -4.59
N ASP A 39 -10.82 -5.45 -5.69
CA ASP A 39 -11.88 -6.42 -5.87
C ASP A 39 -11.51 -7.74 -5.17
N PHE A 40 -12.02 -7.90 -3.95
CA PHE A 40 -11.73 -9.09 -3.14
C PHE A 40 -12.35 -10.37 -3.68
N ASP A 41 -13.42 -10.29 -4.48
CA ASP A 41 -13.99 -11.45 -5.15
C ASP A 41 -13.04 -11.95 -6.24
N LEU A 42 -12.49 -11.03 -7.05
CA LEU A 42 -11.46 -11.34 -8.03
C LEU A 42 -10.18 -11.90 -7.37
N ILE A 43 -9.74 -11.29 -6.27
CA ILE A 43 -8.56 -11.75 -5.52
C ILE A 43 -8.78 -13.18 -4.99
N LEU A 44 -9.95 -13.46 -4.41
CA LEU A 44 -10.29 -14.81 -3.93
C LEU A 44 -10.38 -15.82 -5.07
N GLN A 45 -10.95 -15.45 -6.22
CA GLN A 45 -10.99 -16.31 -7.41
C GLN A 45 -9.58 -16.64 -7.91
N ASN A 46 -8.71 -15.63 -8.03
CA ASN A 46 -7.33 -15.81 -8.47
C ASN A 46 -6.52 -16.64 -7.47
N ALA A 47 -6.69 -16.41 -6.17
CA ALA A 47 -6.08 -17.21 -5.12
C ALA A 47 -6.53 -18.67 -5.19
N THR A 48 -7.84 -18.92 -5.35
CA THR A 48 -8.39 -20.27 -5.48
C THR A 48 -7.84 -20.98 -6.73
N LYS A 49 -7.75 -20.26 -7.86
CA LYS A 49 -7.16 -20.78 -9.09
C LYS A 49 -5.68 -21.16 -8.93
N ARG A 50 -4.93 -20.39 -8.14
CA ARG A 50 -3.48 -20.60 -7.93
C ARG A 50 -3.18 -21.66 -6.87
N TYR A 51 -3.93 -21.69 -5.77
CA TYR A 51 -3.62 -22.50 -4.58
C TYR A 51 -4.59 -23.67 -4.36
N GLY A 52 -5.66 -23.77 -5.15
CA GLY A 52 -6.72 -24.77 -4.96
C GLY A 52 -7.70 -24.35 -3.87
N ASP A 53 -8.23 -25.33 -3.13
CA ASP A 53 -9.09 -25.05 -1.98
C ASP A 53 -8.32 -24.24 -0.92
N LEU A 54 -8.83 -23.05 -0.63
CA LEU A 54 -8.23 -22.11 0.30
C LEU A 54 -8.44 -22.50 1.77
N GLY A 55 -9.46 -23.34 2.07
CA GLY A 55 -9.78 -23.72 3.46
C GLY A 55 -9.81 -22.51 4.41
N PRO A 56 -9.06 -22.52 5.53
CA PRO A 56 -9.01 -21.39 6.46
C PRO A 56 -8.50 -20.07 5.88
N ALA A 57 -7.73 -20.09 4.78
CA ALA A 57 -7.20 -18.88 4.16
C ALA A 57 -8.30 -17.97 3.59
N LYS A 58 -9.40 -18.55 3.10
CA LYS A 58 -10.55 -17.77 2.61
C LYS A 58 -11.08 -16.84 3.71
N GLY A 59 -11.23 -17.35 4.93
CA GLY A 59 -11.66 -16.57 6.09
C GLY A 59 -10.67 -15.46 6.45
N ARG A 60 -9.36 -15.71 6.37
CA ARG A 60 -8.33 -14.69 6.63
C ARG A 60 -8.34 -13.56 5.60
N ILE A 61 -8.53 -13.88 4.31
CA ILE A 61 -8.62 -12.90 3.23
C ILE A 61 -9.91 -12.07 3.36
N LEU A 62 -11.04 -12.69 3.69
CA LEU A 62 -12.30 -11.96 3.94
C LEU A 62 -12.18 -11.05 5.17
N ALA A 63 -11.59 -11.52 6.27
CA ALA A 63 -11.33 -10.71 7.46
C ALA A 63 -10.38 -9.53 7.17
N TRP A 64 -9.49 -9.67 6.18
CA TRP A 64 -8.63 -8.57 5.73
C TRP A 64 -9.43 -7.52 4.96
N ASN A 65 -10.38 -7.92 4.12
CA ASN A 65 -11.32 -6.99 3.50
C ASN A 65 -12.14 -6.24 4.57
N GLU A 66 -12.69 -6.96 5.55
CA GLU A 66 -13.45 -6.37 6.66
C GLU A 66 -12.62 -5.36 7.45
N LEU A 67 -11.35 -5.69 7.76
CA LEU A 67 -10.42 -4.74 8.38
C LEU A 67 -10.30 -3.46 7.54
N ILE A 68 -10.12 -3.60 6.22
CA ILE A 68 -9.97 -2.45 5.33
C ILE A 68 -11.24 -1.61 5.37
N GLN A 69 -12.41 -2.19 5.12
CA GLN A 69 -13.68 -1.46 5.10
C GLN A 69 -13.97 -0.77 6.44
N GLY A 70 -13.74 -1.45 7.55
CA GLY A 70 -13.95 -0.90 8.90
C GLY A 70 -12.93 0.14 9.33
N SER A 71 -11.85 0.34 8.56
CA SER A 71 -10.76 1.27 8.91
C SER A 71 -10.63 2.48 7.99
N ILE A 72 -11.44 2.60 6.91
CA ILE A 72 -11.30 3.66 5.90
C ILE A 72 -11.35 5.06 6.53
N ASP A 73 -12.32 5.30 7.40
CA ASP A 73 -12.59 6.63 7.99
C ASP A 73 -11.89 6.84 9.35
N LEU A 74 -11.07 5.88 9.80
CA LEU A 74 -10.38 6.00 11.08
C LEU A 74 -9.24 7.05 11.02
N PRO A 75 -8.91 7.70 12.15
CA PRO A 75 -7.69 8.49 12.27
C PRO A 75 -6.44 7.65 11.97
N GLU A 76 -5.36 8.28 11.48
CA GLU A 76 -4.14 7.56 11.10
C GLU A 76 -3.60 6.66 12.23
N SER A 77 -3.59 7.13 13.48
CA SER A 77 -3.14 6.34 14.63
C SER A 77 -3.96 5.06 14.87
N GLU A 78 -5.27 5.12 14.63
CA GLU A 78 -6.16 3.97 14.78
C GLU A 78 -5.99 2.99 13.60
N LYS A 79 -5.79 3.50 12.38
CA LYS A 79 -5.41 2.68 11.21
C LYS A 79 -4.12 1.89 11.49
N LEU A 80 -3.08 2.56 11.99
CA LEU A 80 -1.81 1.90 12.35
C LEU A 80 -2.03 0.77 13.36
N THR A 81 -2.83 1.05 14.40
CA THR A 81 -3.12 0.08 15.47
C THR A 81 -3.92 -1.12 14.95
N ALA A 82 -4.98 -0.88 14.18
CA ALA A 82 -5.84 -1.91 13.62
C ALA A 82 -5.06 -2.84 12.69
N VAL A 83 -4.27 -2.27 11.78
CA VAL A 83 -3.45 -3.02 10.83
C VAL A 83 -2.34 -3.80 11.53
N ASN A 84 -1.61 -3.18 12.48
CA ASN A 84 -0.55 -3.86 13.22
C ASN A 84 -1.10 -5.08 13.99
N ARG A 85 -2.20 -4.88 14.71
CA ARG A 85 -2.87 -5.93 15.50
C ARG A 85 -3.38 -7.06 14.60
N PHE A 86 -3.96 -6.72 13.45
CA PHE A 86 -4.52 -7.71 12.54
C PHE A 86 -3.46 -8.69 12.07
N PHE A 87 -2.38 -8.23 11.43
CA PHE A 87 -1.37 -9.13 10.89
C PHE A 87 -0.60 -9.88 11.99
N ASN A 88 -0.35 -9.25 13.14
CA ASN A 88 0.25 -9.92 14.29
C ASN A 88 -0.61 -11.06 14.87
N ARG A 89 -1.92 -11.05 14.60
CA ARG A 89 -2.84 -12.13 15.01
C ARG A 89 -3.06 -13.17 13.92
N GLN A 90 -3.12 -12.75 12.66
CA GLN A 90 -3.44 -13.65 11.54
C GLN A 90 -2.27 -14.50 11.08
N LEU A 91 -1.04 -14.04 11.30
CA LEU A 91 0.16 -14.70 10.84
C LEU A 91 0.89 -15.34 12.04
N ARG A 92 1.40 -16.54 11.82
CA ARG A 92 2.38 -17.17 12.70
C ARG A 92 3.78 -16.86 12.18
N PHE A 93 4.68 -16.41 13.05
CA PHE A 93 6.07 -16.18 12.66
C PHE A 93 6.76 -17.50 12.28
N THR A 94 7.44 -17.53 11.12
CA THR A 94 8.18 -18.69 10.63
C THR A 94 9.11 -18.31 9.49
N ASP A 95 10.30 -18.89 9.47
CA ASP A 95 11.29 -18.63 8.43
C ASP A 95 10.82 -19.13 7.05
N ASP A 96 11.26 -18.43 5.99
CA ASP A 96 10.90 -18.76 4.61
C ASP A 96 11.32 -20.16 4.18
N ILE A 97 12.46 -20.65 4.66
CA ILE A 97 12.92 -21.99 4.29
C ILE A 97 11.91 -23.07 4.70
N ARG A 98 11.13 -22.83 5.77
CA ARG A 98 10.07 -23.72 6.24
C ARG A 98 8.76 -23.50 5.47
N THR A 99 8.44 -22.25 5.12
CA THR A 99 7.15 -21.87 4.50
C THR A 99 7.14 -22.02 2.99
N TRP A 100 8.21 -21.56 2.35
CA TRP A 100 8.39 -21.38 0.92
C TRP A 100 9.46 -22.31 0.32
N ARG A 101 10.28 -22.97 1.15
CA ARG A 101 11.44 -23.78 0.73
C ARG A 101 12.46 -22.97 -0.08
N GLN A 102 12.48 -21.66 0.17
CA GLN A 102 13.37 -20.69 -0.44
C GLN A 102 13.84 -19.76 0.67
N ASN A 103 15.06 -19.22 0.57
CA ASN A 103 15.52 -18.19 1.50
C ASN A 103 15.09 -16.81 0.97
N ASP A 104 14.63 -15.92 1.87
CA ASP A 104 14.40 -14.50 1.59
C ASP A 104 13.38 -14.30 0.44
N TYR A 105 12.23 -14.93 0.64
CA TYR A 105 11.06 -14.93 -0.23
C TYR A 105 10.05 -13.90 0.28
N TRP A 106 9.92 -12.79 -0.44
CA TRP A 106 8.98 -11.74 -0.05
C TRP A 106 7.56 -12.11 -0.47
N ALA A 107 6.72 -12.54 0.47
CA ALA A 107 5.34 -12.90 0.22
C ALA A 107 4.48 -11.65 -0.06
N THR A 108 3.52 -11.78 -0.97
CA THR A 108 2.41 -10.82 -1.05
C THR A 108 1.53 -10.92 0.21
N PRO A 109 0.68 -9.92 0.51
CA PRO A 109 -0.29 -10.04 1.59
C PRO A 109 -1.21 -11.26 1.42
N VAL A 110 -1.59 -11.60 0.17
CA VAL A 110 -2.41 -12.79 -0.11
C VAL A 110 -1.62 -14.07 0.15
N GLU A 111 -0.37 -14.16 -0.29
CA GLU A 111 0.51 -15.30 -0.04
C GLU A 111 0.68 -15.57 1.47
N ALA A 112 0.98 -14.52 2.25
CA ALA A 112 1.09 -14.61 3.70
C ALA A 112 -0.22 -15.07 4.36
N LEU A 113 -1.37 -14.53 3.94
CA LEU A 113 -2.69 -14.93 4.45
C LEU A 113 -3.08 -16.35 3.99
N VAL A 114 -2.67 -16.79 2.80
CA VAL A 114 -2.87 -18.16 2.33
C VAL A 114 -2.11 -19.14 3.22
N LYS A 115 -0.84 -18.86 3.50
CA LYS A 115 -0.04 -19.67 4.42
C LYS A 115 -0.46 -19.52 5.89
N GLY A 116 -1.05 -18.38 6.26
CA GLY A 116 -1.27 -18.01 7.67
C GLY A 116 0.05 -17.85 8.42
N ALA A 117 1.12 -17.50 7.71
CA ALA A 117 2.47 -17.52 8.21
C ALA A 117 3.37 -16.62 7.36
N GLY A 118 4.46 -16.14 7.95
CA GLY A 118 5.47 -15.33 7.30
C GLY A 118 6.58 -14.98 8.29
N ASP A 119 7.67 -14.38 7.82
CA ASP A 119 8.74 -13.85 8.65
C ASP A 119 8.67 -12.32 8.76
N CYS A 120 9.77 -11.62 9.03
CA CYS A 120 9.72 -10.21 9.42
C CYS A 120 9.32 -9.25 8.28
N GLU A 121 9.79 -9.52 7.06
CA GLU A 121 9.45 -8.72 5.88
C GLU A 121 7.99 -8.90 5.50
N ASP A 122 7.45 -10.13 5.58
CA ASP A 122 6.10 -10.44 5.14
C ASP A 122 5.07 -9.64 5.95
N TYR A 123 5.31 -9.49 7.25
CA TYR A 123 4.48 -8.65 8.12
C TYR A 123 4.61 -7.18 7.75
N SER A 124 5.83 -6.70 7.50
CA SER A 124 6.10 -5.31 7.16
C SER A 124 5.46 -4.91 5.83
N ILE A 125 5.57 -5.79 4.83
CA ILE A 125 4.97 -5.65 3.50
C ILE A 125 3.44 -5.67 3.60
N ALA A 126 2.86 -6.65 4.30
CA ALA A 126 1.41 -6.74 4.44
C ALA A 126 0.80 -5.52 5.13
N LYS A 127 1.46 -5.03 6.19
CA LYS A 127 1.09 -3.77 6.87
C LYS A 127 1.24 -2.56 5.93
N TYR A 128 2.34 -2.47 5.17
CA TYR A 128 2.60 -1.37 4.22
C TYR A 128 1.46 -1.24 3.22
N PHE A 129 1.16 -2.29 2.44
CA PHE A 129 0.14 -2.21 1.39
C PHE A 129 -1.26 -1.94 1.96
N THR A 130 -1.57 -2.50 3.12
CA THR A 130 -2.86 -2.25 3.77
C THR A 130 -3.00 -0.79 4.21
N LEU A 131 -1.95 -0.20 4.80
CA LEU A 131 -1.97 1.22 5.20
C LEU A 131 -2.00 2.16 4.00
N ARG A 132 -1.28 1.82 2.92
CA ARG A 132 -1.39 2.54 1.63
C ARG A 132 -2.82 2.49 1.09
N ARG A 133 -3.47 1.32 1.14
CA ARG A 133 -4.88 1.17 0.74
C ARG A 133 -5.82 2.00 1.59
N LEU A 134 -5.52 2.19 2.87
CA LEU A 134 -6.27 3.04 3.81
C LEU A 134 -5.94 4.54 3.66
N GLY A 135 -5.19 4.93 2.64
CA GLY A 135 -4.91 6.32 2.29
C GLY A 135 -3.74 6.94 3.04
N ILE A 136 -2.94 6.17 3.79
CA ILE A 136 -1.71 6.68 4.39
C ILE A 136 -0.69 6.95 3.26
N PRO A 137 -0.16 8.18 3.14
CA PRO A 137 0.80 8.51 2.09
C PRO A 137 2.09 7.67 2.14
N ALA A 138 2.68 7.37 0.98
CA ALA A 138 3.86 6.49 0.88
C ALA A 138 5.07 7.10 1.57
N GLU A 139 5.23 8.42 1.50
CA GLU A 139 6.32 9.17 2.11
C GLU A 139 6.35 9.07 3.64
N LYS A 140 5.20 8.73 4.26
CA LYS A 140 5.10 8.49 5.70
C LYS A 140 5.47 7.06 6.09
N LEU A 141 5.55 6.12 5.16
CA LEU A 141 5.74 4.70 5.45
C LEU A 141 7.08 4.21 4.90
N ARG A 142 7.88 3.54 5.73
CA ARG A 142 9.15 2.94 5.30
C ARG A 142 9.34 1.56 5.90
N ILE A 143 9.56 0.57 5.04
CA ILE A 143 10.04 -0.74 5.46
C ILE A 143 11.52 -0.58 5.86
N THR A 144 11.84 -0.91 7.10
CA THR A 144 13.12 -0.58 7.74
C THR A 144 13.84 -1.85 8.14
N TYR A 145 15.04 -2.03 7.59
CA TYR A 145 15.96 -3.09 7.99
C TYR A 145 16.72 -2.66 9.25
N VAL A 146 16.68 -3.52 10.26
CA VAL A 146 17.27 -3.28 11.57
C VAL A 146 18.05 -4.52 12.04
N LYS A 147 18.94 -4.35 13.01
CA LYS A 147 19.46 -5.45 13.82
C LYS A 147 18.63 -5.54 15.09
N ALA A 148 17.94 -6.67 15.29
CA ALA A 148 17.27 -6.96 16.55
C ALA A 148 18.30 -7.47 17.56
N LEU A 149 18.64 -6.64 18.54
CA LEU A 149 19.76 -6.85 19.45
C LEU A 149 19.53 -8.01 20.41
N ARG A 150 18.28 -8.23 20.85
CA ARG A 150 17.93 -9.32 21.76
C ARG A 150 18.06 -10.70 21.11
N GLN A 151 17.70 -10.80 19.83
CA GLN A 151 17.82 -12.02 19.04
C GLN A 151 19.19 -12.13 18.35
N ASN A 152 19.96 -11.03 18.33
CA ASN A 152 21.23 -10.88 17.63
C ASN A 152 21.15 -11.27 16.14
N GLN A 153 20.09 -10.84 15.45
CA GLN A 153 19.84 -11.16 14.05
C GLN A 153 19.33 -9.95 13.24
N ALA A 154 19.36 -10.09 11.92
CA ALA A 154 18.66 -9.21 11.01
C ALA A 154 17.15 -9.27 11.25
N HIS A 155 16.48 -8.14 11.11
CA HIS A 155 15.04 -8.02 11.28
C HIS A 155 14.48 -6.90 10.39
N MET A 156 13.18 -6.95 10.13
CA MET A 156 12.49 -5.95 9.32
C MET A 156 11.21 -5.48 10.03
N VAL A 157 11.01 -4.17 10.05
CA VAL A 157 9.84 -3.51 10.65
C VAL A 157 9.25 -2.49 9.69
N LEU A 158 7.98 -2.12 9.88
CA LEU A 158 7.41 -0.97 9.21
C LEU A 158 7.51 0.25 10.13
N THR A 159 8.07 1.35 9.62
CA THR A 159 8.11 2.63 10.33
C THR A 159 7.13 3.63 9.73
N TYR A 160 6.47 4.39 10.59
CA TYR A 160 5.57 5.48 10.23
C TYR A 160 6.10 6.82 10.73
N TYR A 161 6.16 7.81 9.84
CA TYR A 161 6.61 9.17 10.10
C TYR A 161 5.42 10.13 10.03
N LYS A 162 5.04 10.72 11.17
CA LYS A 162 3.98 11.77 11.18
C LYS A 162 4.40 12.98 10.34
N THR A 163 5.68 13.34 10.42
CA THR A 163 6.36 14.32 9.57
C THR A 163 7.73 13.75 9.19
N PRO A 164 8.39 14.24 8.12
CA PRO A 164 9.68 13.71 7.67
C PRO A 164 10.81 13.72 8.72
N THR A 165 10.70 14.58 9.74
CA THR A 165 11.68 14.74 10.83
C THR A 165 11.22 14.18 12.18
N ALA A 166 10.00 13.62 12.26
CA ALA A 166 9.49 13.04 13.49
C ALA A 166 10.28 11.78 13.89
N ASP A 167 10.33 11.51 15.20
CA ASP A 167 10.69 10.19 15.71
C ASP A 167 9.62 9.18 15.23
N PRO A 168 9.98 8.20 14.38
CA PRO A 168 8.97 7.35 13.76
C PRO A 168 8.37 6.37 14.75
N LEU A 169 7.10 6.01 14.51
CA LEU A 169 6.46 4.89 15.17
C LEU A 169 6.88 3.58 14.51
N VAL A 170 7.15 2.55 15.31
CA VAL A 170 7.56 1.21 14.85
C VAL A 170 6.39 0.24 14.95
N LEU A 171 5.99 -0.32 13.80
CA LEU A 171 5.03 -1.41 13.68
C LEU A 171 5.82 -2.71 13.47
N ASP A 172 5.86 -3.54 14.50
CA ASP A 172 6.69 -4.74 14.60
C ASP A 172 5.82 -6.01 14.74
N ASN A 173 6.39 -7.16 14.44
CA ASN A 173 5.81 -8.48 14.74
C ASN A 173 6.39 -9.10 16.01
N LEU A 174 7.55 -8.66 16.50
CA LEU A 174 8.12 -9.14 17.77
C LEU A 174 7.34 -8.67 19.00
N ILE A 175 6.79 -7.45 18.94
CA ILE A 175 5.89 -6.89 19.95
C ILE A 175 4.67 -6.26 19.29
N GLY A 176 3.50 -6.39 19.91
CA GLY A 176 2.24 -5.84 19.39
C GLY A 176 2.06 -4.34 19.63
N GLU A 177 2.77 -3.78 20.60
CA GLU A 177 2.70 -2.35 20.93
C GLU A 177 3.45 -1.51 19.89
N ILE A 178 2.79 -0.46 19.40
CA ILE A 178 3.42 0.54 18.54
C ILE A 178 4.12 1.56 19.43
N ARG A 179 5.44 1.66 19.30
CA ARG A 179 6.27 2.56 20.11
C ARG A 179 7.11 3.46 19.20
N PRO A 180 7.47 4.68 19.66
CA PRO A 180 8.48 5.49 18.99
C PRO A 180 9.81 4.72 18.87
N ALA A 181 10.57 4.97 17.80
CA ALA A 181 11.84 4.29 17.58
C ALA A 181 12.87 4.58 18.67
N SER A 182 12.86 5.79 19.24
CA SER A 182 13.68 6.13 20.42
C SER A 182 13.41 5.27 21.66
N GLN A 183 12.25 4.60 21.73
CA GLN A 183 11.88 3.68 22.82
C GLN A 183 12.11 2.21 22.47
N ARG A 184 12.61 1.92 21.27
CA ARG A 184 12.96 0.57 20.78
C ARG A 184 14.47 0.37 20.82
N ASN A 185 15.04 0.46 22.03
CA ASN A 185 16.48 0.24 22.29
C ASN A 185 16.96 -1.17 21.94
N ASP A 186 16.03 -2.09 21.63
CA ASP A 186 16.30 -3.44 21.13
C ASP A 186 16.50 -3.51 19.61
N LEU A 187 16.26 -2.42 18.86
CA LEU A 187 16.41 -2.36 17.41
C LEU A 187 17.45 -1.31 17.01
N LEU A 188 18.45 -1.72 16.22
CA LEU A 188 19.44 -0.82 15.64
C LEU A 188 19.17 -0.63 14.13
N PRO A 189 18.75 0.55 13.65
CA PRO A 189 18.43 0.76 12.25
C PRO A 189 19.67 0.73 11.36
N VAL A 190 19.54 0.12 10.17
CA VAL A 190 20.62 0.07 9.16
C VAL A 190 20.24 0.89 7.93
N TYR A 191 19.09 0.58 7.31
CA TYR A 191 18.54 1.32 6.16
C TYR A 191 17.01 1.15 6.10
N ALA A 192 16.34 2.02 5.36
CA ALA A 192 14.90 1.95 5.16
C ALA A 192 14.56 2.16 3.68
N PHE A 193 13.44 1.64 3.20
CA PHE A 193 12.96 1.83 1.84
C PHE A 193 11.43 1.84 1.79
N ASN A 194 10.87 2.42 0.75
CA ASN A 194 9.46 2.28 0.38
C ASN A 194 9.37 2.10 -1.14
N ALA A 195 8.18 2.10 -1.73
CA ALA A 195 8.07 1.93 -3.18
C ALA A 195 8.79 3.02 -4.00
N GLU A 196 9.03 4.18 -3.41
CA GLU A 196 9.52 5.38 -4.09
C GLU A 196 11.03 5.61 -3.93
N GLY A 197 11.65 5.13 -2.85
CA GLY A 197 13.09 5.33 -2.62
C GLY A 197 13.71 4.49 -1.49
N LEU A 198 15.04 4.41 -1.53
CA LEU A 198 15.92 3.87 -0.49
C LEU A 198 16.44 5.03 0.38
N TYR A 199 16.57 4.81 1.68
CA TYR A 199 16.94 5.79 2.69
C TYR A 199 18.00 5.24 3.65
N THR A 200 18.98 6.08 4.01
CA THR A 200 19.91 5.86 5.11
C THR A 200 19.72 6.99 6.13
N GLY A 201 19.12 6.65 7.28
CA GLY A 201 18.60 7.66 8.21
C GLY A 201 17.51 8.53 7.56
N ALA A 202 17.66 9.86 7.62
CA ALA A 202 16.72 10.81 7.01
C ALA A 202 17.01 11.12 5.53
N LYS A 203 18.13 10.65 4.96
CA LYS A 203 18.56 10.99 3.60
C LYS A 203 18.12 9.92 2.60
N ARG A 204 17.59 10.32 1.45
CA ARG A 204 17.34 9.42 0.32
C ARG A 204 18.69 9.03 -0.30
N ALA A 205 18.94 7.72 -0.37
CA ALA A 205 20.18 7.12 -0.83
C ALA A 205 20.05 6.46 -2.23
N GLY A 206 18.84 6.34 -2.78
CA GLY A 206 18.63 5.81 -4.13
C GLY A 206 17.16 5.50 -4.46
N ASP A 207 16.96 4.77 -5.56
CA ASP A 207 15.65 4.34 -6.04
C ASP A 207 15.38 2.86 -5.74
N THR A 208 14.20 2.56 -5.20
CA THR A 208 13.74 1.20 -4.89
C THR A 208 13.51 0.36 -6.14
N LYS A 209 13.39 0.99 -7.32
CA LYS A 209 13.32 0.31 -8.62
C LYS A 209 14.54 -0.59 -8.91
N LYS A 210 15.60 -0.54 -8.08
CA LYS A 210 16.75 -1.46 -8.13
C LYS A 210 16.61 -2.70 -7.24
N LEU A 211 15.59 -2.77 -6.38
CA LEU A 211 15.31 -3.95 -5.55
C LEU A 211 14.47 -4.94 -6.35
N SER A 212 15.12 -5.94 -6.94
CA SER A 212 14.48 -6.98 -7.76
C SER A 212 13.31 -7.68 -7.06
N ARG A 213 13.42 -7.91 -5.75
CA ARG A 213 12.36 -8.54 -4.94
C ARG A 213 11.09 -7.71 -4.84
N TRP A 214 11.21 -6.40 -4.71
CA TRP A 214 10.05 -5.51 -4.68
C TRP A 214 9.30 -5.53 -6.01
N GLN A 215 10.03 -5.55 -7.13
CA GLN A 215 9.43 -5.65 -8.46
C GLN A 215 8.71 -6.99 -8.66
N ASP A 216 9.30 -8.10 -8.22
CA ASP A 216 8.66 -9.41 -8.27
C ASP A 216 7.39 -9.45 -7.41
N LEU A 217 7.45 -8.87 -6.21
CA LEU A 217 6.28 -8.74 -5.33
C LEU A 217 5.14 -7.98 -6.00
N LEU A 218 5.42 -6.82 -6.62
CA LEU A 218 4.41 -6.05 -7.35
C LEU A 218 3.85 -6.82 -8.55
N LYS A 219 4.68 -7.61 -9.24
CA LYS A 219 4.24 -8.49 -10.32
C LYS A 219 3.28 -9.58 -9.81
N LYS A 220 3.60 -10.23 -8.69
CA LYS A 220 2.73 -11.22 -8.05
C LYS A 220 1.40 -10.61 -7.64
N MET A 221 1.40 -9.44 -6.99
CA MET A 221 0.16 -8.77 -6.60
C MET A 221 -0.70 -8.36 -7.82
N ARG A 222 -0.12 -7.90 -8.93
CA ARG A 222 -0.91 -7.67 -10.15
C ARG A 222 -1.56 -8.96 -10.68
N ALA A 223 -0.84 -10.08 -10.62
CA ALA A 223 -1.39 -11.38 -11.01
C ALA A 223 -2.48 -11.88 -10.04
N GLU A 224 -2.46 -11.43 -8.79
CA GLU A 224 -3.52 -11.70 -7.80
C GLU A 224 -4.77 -10.84 -8.03
N GLY A 225 -4.71 -9.82 -8.88
CA GLY A 225 -5.87 -8.97 -9.22
C GLY A 225 -5.84 -7.59 -8.56
N PHE A 226 -4.72 -7.19 -7.94
CA PHE A 226 -4.61 -5.86 -7.35
C PHE A 226 -4.36 -4.78 -8.42
N ALA A 227 -5.18 -3.74 -8.40
CA ALA A 227 -4.89 -2.46 -9.04
C ALA A 227 -3.90 -1.68 -8.16
N ILE A 228 -2.60 -1.82 -8.46
CA ILE A 228 -1.53 -1.14 -7.73
C ILE A 228 -0.95 -0.05 -8.63
N GLY A 229 -0.89 1.18 -8.14
CA GLY A 229 -0.11 2.26 -8.76
C GLY A 229 1.39 1.97 -8.73
N GLU A 230 2.25 2.96 -9.02
CA GLU A 230 3.70 2.76 -8.86
C GLU A 230 4.17 2.55 -7.40
N GLY A 231 3.28 2.71 -6.41
CA GLY A 231 3.43 2.23 -5.02
C GLY A 231 3.03 3.21 -3.93
#